data_AF-A0A623XPC5-F1
#
_entry.id   AF-A0A623XPC5-F1
#
_cell.length_a   1.000
_cell.length_b   1.000
_cell.length_c   1.000
_cell.angle_alpha   90.00
_cell.angle_beta   90.00
_cell.angle_gamma   90.00
#
_symmetry.space_group_name_H-M   'P 1'
#
loop_
_entity.id
_entity.type
_entity.pdbx_description
1 polymer ?
#
loop_
_entity_poly.entity_id
_entity_poly.type
_entity_poly.pdbx_seq_one_letter_code
_entity_poly.pdbx_strand_id
1 'polypeptide(L)' 'MKFEVLARFFYYIEQDKDIPFSEINSDEQRLCYFVAHRYIQENKADDLLKSLIDENDEDYIKAIRDYMFTGGK' A
#
# COMPACT_ATOMS: atom_id res chain seq x y z
N MET A 1 1.48 -9.33 -4.94
CA MET A 1 0.83 -8.14 -5.55
C MET A 1 -0.17 -7.49 -4.61
N LYS A 2 -1.36 -8.07 -4.33
CA LYS A 2 -2.40 -7.43 -3.48
C LYS A 2 -1.86 -6.96 -2.12
N PHE A 3 -1.17 -7.84 -1.41
CA PHE A 3 -0.57 -7.55 -0.10
C PHE A 3 0.46 -6.41 -0.16
N GLU A 4 1.37 -6.47 -1.13
CA GLU A 4 2.41 -5.47 -1.37
C GLU A 4 1.86 -4.08 -1.71
N VAL A 5 0.80 -4.03 -2.53
CA VAL A 5 0.14 -2.78 -2.92
C VAL A 5 -0.62 -2.18 -1.74
N LEU A 6 -1.31 -3.01 -0.94
CA LEU A 6 -2.02 -2.54 0.25
C LEU A 6 -1.05 -1.96 1.29
N ALA A 7 0.08 -2.62 1.55
CA ALA A 7 1.07 -2.10 2.49
C ALA A 7 1.60 -0.72 2.05
N ARG A 8 1.90 -0.56 0.75
CA ARG A 8 2.32 0.73 0.19
C ARG A 8 1.22 1.78 0.22
N PHE A 9 -0.02 1.39 -0.05
CA PHE A 9 -1.16 2.29 0.08
C PHE A 9 -1.27 2.83 1.51
N PHE A 10 -1.24 1.95 2.52
CA PHE A 10 -1.27 2.38 3.92
C PHE A 10 -0.08 3.25 4.33
N TYR A 11 1.05 3.14 3.64
CA TYR A 11 2.18 4.02 3.84
C TYR A 11 1.95 5.43 3.26
N TYR A 12 1.36 5.53 2.07
CA TYR A 12 1.17 6.81 1.36
C TYR A 12 -0.01 7.63 1.87
N ILE A 13 -1.06 7.01 2.44
CA ILE A 13 -2.22 7.75 2.98
C ILE A 13 -1.86 8.66 4.18
N GLU A 14 -0.78 8.37 4.91
CA GLU A 14 -0.49 9.08 6.16
C GLU A 14 0.24 10.42 5.96
N GLN A 15 0.85 10.67 4.79
CA GLN A 15 1.42 11.97 4.39
C GLN A 15 2.10 11.91 3.02
N ASP A 16 2.34 13.09 2.45
CA ASP A 16 3.10 13.28 1.21
C ASP A 16 4.57 12.87 1.41
N LYS A 17 4.80 11.56 1.35
CA LYS A 17 6.12 10.96 1.53
C LYS A 17 6.80 10.85 0.18
N ASP A 18 7.90 11.56 0.02
CA ASP A 18 8.77 11.48 -1.17
C ASP A 18 9.73 10.29 -1.12
N ILE A 19 9.77 9.57 0.01
CA ILE A 19 10.64 8.42 0.22
C ILE A 19 9.92 7.17 -0.31
N PRO A 20 10.59 6.32 -1.12
CA PRO A 20 10.04 5.04 -1.54
C PRO A 20 9.74 4.12 -0.35
N PHE A 21 8.67 3.32 -0.43
CA PHE A 21 8.28 2.42 0.65
C PHE A 21 9.40 1.44 1.02
N SER A 22 10.18 0.99 0.03
CA SER A 22 11.32 0.09 0.26
C SER A 22 12.47 0.71 1.07
N GLU A 23 12.53 2.03 1.18
CA GLU A 23 13.63 2.76 1.81
C GLU A 23 13.35 3.21 3.24
N ILE A 24 12.10 3.05 3.72
CA ILE A 24 11.76 3.39 5.10
C ILE A 24 12.24 2.32 6.09
N ASN A 25 12.23 2.68 7.39
CA ASN A 25 12.65 1.76 8.42
C ASN A 25 11.74 0.52 8.51
N SER A 26 12.30 -0.58 9.03
CA SER A 26 11.62 -1.87 9.08
C SER A 26 10.37 -1.88 9.96
N ASP A 27 10.31 -1.04 11.00
CA ASP A 27 9.17 -1.02 11.91
C ASP A 27 7.95 -0.38 11.26
N GLU A 28 8.14 0.70 10.50
CA GLU A 28 7.09 1.30 9.66
C GLU A 28 6.61 0.34 8.56
N GLN A 29 7.55 -0.33 7.86
CA GLN A 29 7.16 -1.34 6.86
C GLN A 29 6.33 -2.46 7.50
N ARG A 30 6.77 -3.00 8.65
CA ARG A 30 6.06 -4.06 9.37
C ARG A 30 4.68 -3.63 9.81
N LEU A 31 4.49 -2.38 10.25
CA LEU A 31 3.18 -1.85 10.60
C LEU A 31 2.26 -1.84 9.37
N CYS A 32 2.74 -1.33 8.24
CA CYS A 32 1.96 -1.28 7.00
C CYS A 32 1.56 -2.69 6.52
N TYR A 33 2.49 -3.64 6.57
CA TYR A 33 2.21 -5.04 6.26
C TYR A 33 1.24 -5.69 7.25
N PHE A 34 1.33 -5.38 8.54
CA PHE A 34 0.40 -5.88 9.54
C PHE A 34 -1.03 -5.42 9.27
N VAL A 35 -1.22 -4.14 8.93
CA VAL A 35 -2.54 -3.59 8.55
C VAL A 35 -3.04 -4.24 7.25
N ALA A 36 -2.20 -4.35 6.22
CA ALA A 36 -2.55 -5.01 4.97
C ALA A 36 -2.99 -6.47 5.17
N HIS A 37 -2.29 -7.20 6.03
CA HIS A 37 -2.63 -8.57 6.38
C HIS A 37 -4.02 -8.66 7.04
N ARG A 38 -4.34 -7.74 7.96
CA ARG A 38 -5.65 -7.70 8.62
C ARG A 38 -6.79 -7.44 7.64
N TYR A 39 -6.61 -6.52 6.69
CA TYR A 39 -7.61 -6.26 5.64
C TYR A 39 -7.86 -7.47 4.75
N ILE A 40 -6.82 -8.25 4.44
CA ILE A 40 -6.95 -9.50 3.68
C ILE A 40 -7.69 -10.56 4.51
N GLN A 41 -7.32 -10.75 5.78
CA GLN A 41 -7.98 -11.72 6.66
C GLN A 41 -9.46 -11.41 6.91
N GLU A 42 -9.81 -10.12 7.00
CA GLU A 42 -11.18 -9.67 7.18
C GLU A 42 -11.98 -9.61 5.87
N ASN A 43 -11.42 -10.07 4.74
CA ASN A 43 -12.01 -10.01 3.39
C ASN A 43 -12.40 -8.59 2.94
N LYS A 44 -11.76 -7.55 3.48
CA LYS A 44 -12.00 -6.13 3.14
C LYS A 44 -11.11 -5.61 2.02
N ALA A 45 -10.04 -6.34 1.71
CA ALA A 45 -9.02 -5.94 0.75
C ALA A 45 -9.56 -5.69 -0.66
N ASP A 46 -10.44 -6.55 -1.17
CA ASP A 46 -10.97 -6.44 -2.53
C ASP A 46 -11.93 -5.25 -2.70
N ASP A 47 -12.83 -5.06 -1.74
CA ASP A 47 -13.78 -3.94 -1.74
C ASP A 47 -13.04 -2.60 -1.65
N LEU A 48 -12.02 -2.50 -0.78
CA LEU A 48 -11.18 -1.31 -0.69
C LEU A 48 -10.44 -1.04 -1.99
N LEU A 49 -9.76 -2.04 -2.57
CA LEU A 49 -9.00 -1.84 -3.81
C LEU A 49 -9.91 -1.42 -4.97
N LYS A 50 -11.13 -1.96 -5.02
CA LYS A 50 -12.12 -1.56 -6.01
C LYS A 50 -12.53 -0.09 -5.84
N SER A 51 -12.82 0.36 -4.62
CA SER A 51 -13.20 1.77 -4.39
C SER A 51 -12.06 2.71 -4.77
N LEU A 52 -10.81 2.38 -4.44
CA LEU A 52 -9.63 3.20 -4.78
C LEU A 52 -9.42 3.32 -6.29
N ILE A 53 -9.67 2.23 -7.03
CA ILE A 53 -9.62 2.24 -8.51
C ILE A 53 -10.75 3.12 -9.07
N ASP A 54 -11.98 2.92 -8.58
CA ASP A 54 -13.16 3.65 -9.06
C ASP A 54 -13.06 5.16 -8.78
N GLU A 55 -12.41 5.54 -7.68
CA GLU A 55 -12.18 6.93 -7.28
C GLU A 55 -10.92 7.56 -7.91
N ASN A 56 -10.11 6.76 -8.62
CA ASN A 56 -8.80 7.19 -9.17
C ASN A 56 -7.91 7.82 -8.07
N ASP A 57 -7.82 7.14 -6.93
CA ASP A 57 -7.13 7.62 -5.74
C ASP A 57 -5.61 7.81 -6.00
N GLU A 58 -5.09 8.99 -5.65
CA GLU A 58 -3.71 9.38 -5.96
C GLU A 58 -2.69 8.58 -5.13
N ASP A 59 -3.00 8.27 -3.87
CA ASP A 59 -2.14 7.48 -2.98
C ASP A 59 -2.07 6.03 -3.44
N TYR A 60 -3.19 5.49 -3.93
CA TYR A 60 -3.23 4.18 -4.57
C TYR A 60 -2.39 4.15 -5.85
N ILE A 61 -2.50 5.17 -6.70
CA ILE A 61 -1.66 5.29 -7.91
C ILE A 61 -0.18 5.36 -7.52
N LYS A 62 0.16 6.13 -6.48
CA LYS A 62 1.54 6.23 -5.95
C LYS A 62 2.03 4.89 -5.42
N ALA A 63 1.20 4.14 -4.69
CA ALA A 63 1.51 2.80 -4.20
C ALA A 63 1.76 1.79 -5.33
N ILE A 64 0.96 1.84 -6.40
CA ILE A 64 1.16 1.02 -7.60
C ILE A 64 2.47 1.38 -8.30
N ARG A 65 2.77 2.68 -8.45
CA ARG A 65 4.03 3.15 -9.03
C ARG A 65 5.22 2.66 -8.22
N ASP A 66 5.23 2.90 -6.90
CA ASP A 66 6.30 2.43 -6.02
C ASP A 66 6.51 0.92 -6.17
N TYR A 67 5.44 0.11 -6.10
CA TYR A 67 5.52 -1.34 -6.29
C TYR A 67 6.18 -1.75 -7.62
N MET A 68 5.84 -1.07 -8.72
CA MET A 68 6.42 -1.34 -10.03
C MET A 68 7.91 -0.96 -10.11
N PHE A 69 8.34 0.11 -9.46
CA PHE A 69 9.71 0.64 -9.55
C PHE A 69 10.68 0.07 -8.51
N THR A 70 10.23 -0.25 -7.30
CA THR A 70 11.08 -0.83 -6.24
C THR A 70 11.13 -2.36 -6.30
N GLY A 71 10.32 -2.96 -7.17
CA GLY A 71 10.20 -4.40 -7.38
C GLY A 71 9.21 -5.06 -6.44
N GLY A 72 8.31 -5.86 -7.01
CA GLY A 72 7.50 -6.83 -6.29
C GLY A 72 8.34 -8.02 -5.84
N LYS A 73 9.31 -7.77 -4.96
CA LYS A 73 10.08 -8.82 -4.28
C LYS A 73 9.22 -9.55 -3.25
#